data_AF-A0A850JUT8-F1
#
_entry.id   AF-A0A850JUT8-F1
#
_cell.length_a   1.000
_cell.length_b   1.000
_cell.length_c   1.000
_cell.angle_alpha   90.00
_cell.angle_beta   90.00
_cell.angle_gamma   90.00
#
_symmetry.space_group_name_H-M   'P 1'
#
loop_
_entity.id
_entity.type
_entity.pdbx_description
1 polymer ?
#
loop_
_entity_poly.entity_id
_entity_poly.type
_entity_poly.pdbx_seq_one_letter_code
_entity_poly.pdbx_strand_id
1 'polypeptide(L)'
;MRITISNNEFYELQKILAQNDMTLYNRINEEFQKSIQSKTKKKIKATEKANKAKKDKSKKAVINAVNILRLENRNITVYSVAKMAEISYNTAKKYKDFILAQ
;
A
#
# COMPACT_ATOMS: atom_id res chain seq x y z
N MET A 1 -7.99 -13.76 -8.78
CA MET A 1 -7.98 -12.40 -9.39
C MET A 1 -8.69 -11.44 -8.43
N ARG A 2 -8.17 -10.22 -8.22
CA ARG A 2 -8.86 -9.17 -7.45
C ARG A 2 -9.51 -8.22 -8.44
N ILE A 3 -10.84 -8.24 -8.50
CA ILE A 3 -11.61 -7.29 -9.32
C ILE A 3 -11.80 -6.04 -8.47
N THR A 4 -11.42 -4.89 -9.02
CA THR A 4 -11.63 -3.58 -8.37
C THR A 4 -12.81 -2.93 -9.06
N ILE A 5 -13.86 -2.62 -8.31
CA ILE A 5 -15.11 -2.04 -8.81
C ILE A 5 -15.30 -0.72 -8.08
N SER A 6 -15.56 0.35 -8.83
CA SER A 6 -15.93 1.66 -8.30
C SER A 6 -17.33 1.64 -7.71
N ASN A 7 -17.64 2.64 -6.86
CA ASN A 7 -18.99 2.76 -6.33
C ASN A 7 -20.04 2.92 -7.44
N ASN A 8 -19.70 3.62 -8.53
CA ASN A 8 -20.62 3.82 -9.66
C ASN A 8 -20.94 2.50 -10.38
N GLU A 9 -19.90 1.74 -10.73
CA GLU A 9 -20.07 0.42 -11.35
C GLU A 9 -20.87 -0.52 -10.45
N PHE A 10 -20.66 -0.44 -9.13
CA PHE A 10 -21.43 -1.21 -8.16
C PHE A 10 -22.92 -0.83 -8.17
N TYR A 11 -23.25 0.46 -8.21
CA TYR A 11 -24.66 0.90 -8.26
C TYR A 11 -25.35 0.49 -9.56
N GLU A 12 -24.66 0.59 -10.70
CA GLU A 12 -25.22 0.11 -11.98
C GLU A 12 -25.47 -1.40 -11.94
N LEU A 13 -24.55 -2.18 -11.37
CA LEU A 13 -24.74 -3.61 -11.16
C LEU A 13 -25.96 -3.90 -10.27
N GLN A 14 -26.13 -3.14 -9.18
CA GLN A 14 -27.30 -3.29 -8.30
C GLN A 14 -28.62 -3.02 -9.02
N LYS A 15 -28.69 -2.00 -9.89
CA LYS A 15 -29.91 -1.70 -10.67
C LYS A 15 -30.28 -2.87 -11.59
N ILE A 16 -29.30 -3.45 -12.28
CA ILE A 16 -29.52 -4.60 -13.16
C ILE A 16 -30.01 -5.79 -12.34
N LEU A 17 -29.37 -6.09 -11.20
CA LEU A 17 -29.74 -7.24 -10.39
C LEU A 17 -31.11 -7.09 -9.73
N ALA A 18 -31.50 -5.87 -9.32
CA ALA A 18 -32.84 -5.63 -8.76
C ALA A 18 -33.98 -6.00 -9.73
N GLN A 19 -33.72 -5.99 -11.04
CA GLN A 19 -34.70 -6.34 -12.08
C GLN A 19 -34.64 -7.81 -12.50
N ASN A 20 -33.51 -8.49 -12.29
CA ASN A 20 -33.24 -9.80 -12.90
C ASN A 20 -32.96 -10.92 -11.88
N ASP A 21 -32.29 -10.62 -10.76
CA ASP A 21 -31.90 -11.59 -9.74
C ASP A 21 -31.78 -10.95 -8.35
N MET A 22 -32.89 -11.02 -7.61
CA MET A 22 -33.01 -10.46 -6.27
C MET A 22 -32.13 -11.18 -5.24
N THR A 23 -31.87 -12.48 -5.44
CA THR A 23 -31.00 -13.26 -4.55
C THR A 23 -29.55 -12.79 -4.67
N LEU A 24 -29.07 -12.62 -5.91
CA LEU A 24 -27.73 -12.12 -6.15
C LEU A 24 -27.57 -10.66 -5.73
N TYR A 25 -28.59 -9.82 -5.95
CA TYR A 25 -28.63 -8.46 -5.42
C TYR A 25 -28.40 -8.45 -3.90
N ASN A 26 -29.17 -9.25 -3.15
CA ASN A 26 -29.12 -9.27 -1.69
C ASN A 26 -27.72 -9.65 -1.19
N ARG A 27 -27.14 -10.71 -1.78
CA ARG A 27 -25.79 -11.18 -1.45
C ARG A 27 -24.73 -10.09 -1.69
N ILE A 28 -24.76 -9.44 -2.85
CA ILE A 28 -23.77 -8.42 -3.22
C ILE A 28 -23.93 -7.16 -2.36
N ASN A 29 -25.16 -6.77 -2.06
CA ASN A 29 -25.44 -5.67 -1.14
C ASN A 29 -24.91 -5.98 0.27
N GLU A 30 -25.13 -7.19 0.78
CA GLU A 30 -24.61 -7.61 2.09
C GLU A 30 -23.07 -7.51 2.15
N GLU A 31 -22.37 -8.01 1.13
CA GLU A 31 -20.90 -7.91 1.06
C GLU A 31 -20.42 -6.46 0.97
N PHE A 32 -21.14 -5.60 0.26
CA PHE A 32 -20.84 -4.16 0.23
C PHE A 32 -21.02 -3.53 1.61
N GLN A 33 -22.13 -3.81 2.30
CA GLN A 33 -22.36 -3.31 3.67
C GLN A 33 -21.27 -3.79 4.64
N LYS A 34 -20.89 -5.08 4.58
CA LYS A 34 -19.75 -5.62 5.34
C LYS A 34 -18.47 -4.83 5.05
N SER A 35 -18.21 -4.51 3.78
CA SER A 35 -17.02 -3.73 3.40
C SER A 35 -17.01 -2.32 4.02
N ILE A 36 -18.16 -1.64 4.07
CA ILE A 36 -18.30 -0.32 4.68
C ILE A 36 -18.14 -0.41 6.19
N GLN A 37 -18.86 -1.34 6.83
CA GLN A 37 -18.80 -1.56 8.28
C GLN A 37 -17.40 -1.98 8.74
N SER A 38 -16.64 -2.68 7.89
CA SER A 38 -15.27 -3.08 8.20
C SER A 38 -14.31 -1.89 8.35
N LYS A 39 -14.63 -0.72 7.78
CA LYS A 39 -13.79 0.51 7.79
C LYS A 39 -14.03 1.35 9.05
N THR A 40 -13.89 0.73 10.22
CA THR A 40 -14.06 1.45 11.49
C THR A 40 -12.94 2.45 11.72
N LYS A 41 -13.24 3.57 12.40
CA LYS A 41 -12.23 4.59 12.79
C LYS A 41 -11.03 3.97 13.50
N LYS A 42 -11.25 2.95 14.35
CA LYS A 42 -10.19 2.21 15.05
C LYS A 42 -9.28 1.45 14.07
N LYS A 43 -9.86 0.72 13.11
CA LYS A 43 -9.09 -0.03 12.09
C LYS A 43 -8.33 0.89 11.15
N ILE A 44 -8.92 2.02 10.76
CA ILE A 44 -8.27 3.05 9.94
C ILE A 44 -7.03 3.58 10.68
N LYS A 45 -7.21 4.07 11.92
CA LYS A 45 -6.09 4.58 12.74
C LYS A 45 -5.00 3.54 12.98
N ALA A 46 -5.37 2.28 13.22
CA ALA A 46 -4.41 1.19 13.40
C ALA A 46 -3.59 0.96 12.11
N THR A 47 -4.24 0.98 10.95
CA THR A 47 -3.60 0.83 9.64
C THR A 47 -2.66 1.99 9.34
N GLU A 48 -3.10 3.23 9.60
CA GLU A 48 -2.27 4.44 9.48
C GLU A 48 -1.03 4.37 10.36
N LYS A 49 -1.19 3.97 11.64
CA LYS A 49 -0.08 3.81 12.58
C LYS A 49 0.92 2.75 12.10
N ALA A 50 0.44 1.60 11.64
CA ALA A 50 1.30 0.53 11.11
C ALA A 50 2.05 1.00 9.84
N ASN A 51 1.36 1.71 8.94
CA ASN A 51 1.96 2.27 7.73
C ASN A 51 3.02 3.32 8.05
N LYS A 52 2.77 4.21 9.01
CA LYS A 52 3.74 5.20 9.49
C LYS A 52 4.98 4.50 10.07
N ALA A 53 4.79 3.54 10.96
CA ALA A 53 5.91 2.77 11.53
C ALA A 53 6.74 2.05 10.46
N LYS A 54 6.10 1.46 9.45
CA LYS A 54 6.77 0.83 8.31
C LYS A 54 7.56 1.84 7.47
N LYS A 55 6.99 3.03 7.21
CA LYS A 55 7.65 4.12 6.48
C LYS A 55 8.87 4.64 7.24
N ASP A 56 8.74 4.82 8.55
CA ASP A 56 9.83 5.30 9.41
C ASP A 56 10.96 4.26 9.48
N LYS A 57 10.63 2.97 9.63
CA LYS A 57 11.61 1.88 9.59
C LYS A 57 12.37 1.85 8.25
N SER A 58 11.65 1.95 7.14
CA SER A 58 12.25 1.95 5.80
C SER A 58 13.15 3.18 5.59
N LYS A 59 12.73 4.36 6.05
CA LYS A 59 13.52 5.59 5.98
C LYS A 59 14.84 5.44 6.76
N LYS A 60 14.77 4.93 7.99
CA LYS A 60 15.97 4.69 8.82
C LYS A 60 16.92 3.70 8.17
N ALA A 61 16.41 2.59 7.62
CA ALA A 61 17.22 1.60 6.92
C ALA A 61 17.94 2.20 5.70
N VAL A 62 17.24 3.01 4.90
CA VAL A 62 17.82 3.72 3.75
C VAL A 62 18.92 4.69 4.18
N ILE A 63 18.69 5.50 5.21
CA ILE A 63 19.71 6.45 5.73
C ILE A 63 20.95 5.69 6.21
N ASN A 64 20.77 4.62 6.98
CA ASN A 64 21.87 3.82 7.50
C ASN A 64 22.66 3.16 6.36
N ALA A 65 21.98 2.60 5.36
CA ALA A 65 22.63 1.99 4.20
C ALA A 65 23.43 3.01 3.37
N VAL A 66 22.89 4.22 3.16
CA VAL A 66 23.62 5.32 2.52
C VAL A 66 24.89 5.66 3.31
N ASN A 67 24.78 5.78 4.65
CA ASN A 67 25.93 6.10 5.49
C ASN A 67 27.00 5.00 5.44
N ILE A 68 26.61 3.73 5.50
CA ILE A 68 27.55 2.60 5.39
C ILE A 68 28.24 2.62 4.02
N LEU A 69 27.48 2.74 2.93
CA LEU A 69 28.06 2.80 1.58
C LEU A 69 29.03 3.98 1.41
N ARG A 70 28.70 5.13 2.00
CA ARG A 70 29.59 6.31 2.02
C ARG A 70 30.87 6.03 2.80
N LEU A 71 30.77 5.41 3.98
CA LEU A 71 31.94 5.02 4.78
C LEU A 71 32.83 4.00 4.06
N GLU A 72 32.23 3.08 3.31
CA GLU A 72 32.93 2.09 2.49
C GLU A 72 33.46 2.66 1.16
N ASN A 73 33.22 3.95 0.87
CA ASN A 73 33.54 4.60 -0.41
C ASN A 73 32.99 3.85 -1.63
N ARG A 74 31.76 3.32 -1.51
CA ARG A 74 31.06 2.57 -2.57
C ARG A 74 30.01 3.43 -3.24
N ASN A 75 29.71 3.09 -4.50
CA ASN A 75 28.68 3.76 -5.29
C ASN A 75 27.31 3.71 -4.59
N ILE A 76 26.74 4.89 -4.36
CA ILE A 76 25.42 5.07 -3.75
C ILE A 76 24.38 5.12 -4.87
N THR A 77 23.68 4.01 -5.06
CA THR A 77 22.62 3.85 -6.06
C THR A 77 21.39 3.27 -5.38
N VAL A 78 20.21 3.41 -5.99
CA VAL A 78 18.98 2.79 -5.46
C VAL A 78 19.15 1.28 -5.28
N TYR A 79 19.91 0.62 -6.16
CA TYR A 79 20.18 -0.80 -6.07
C TYR A 79 21.13 -1.16 -4.93
N SER A 80 22.28 -0.47 -4.81
CA SER A 80 23.24 -0.74 -3.72
C SER A 80 22.64 -0.43 -2.35
N VAL A 81 21.85 0.63 -2.23
CA VAL A 81 21.10 0.94 -1.01
C VAL A 81 20.07 -0.13 -0.71
N ALA A 82 19.30 -0.62 -1.69
CA ALA A 82 18.33 -1.69 -1.48
C ALA A 82 18.99 -2.97 -0.94
N LYS A 83 20.15 -3.33 -1.51
CA LYS A 83 20.94 -4.48 -1.07
C LYS A 83 21.50 -4.28 0.34
N MET A 84 22.11 -3.14 0.62
CA MET A 84 22.71 -2.83 1.93
C MET A 84 21.65 -2.71 3.03
N ALA A 85 20.46 -2.19 2.73
CA ALA A 85 19.36 -2.06 3.68
C ALA A 85 18.50 -3.33 3.83
N GLU A 86 18.78 -4.39 3.06
CA GLU A 86 17.97 -5.62 2.98
C GLU A 86 16.48 -5.35 2.71
N ILE A 87 16.19 -4.39 1.83
CA ILE A 87 14.82 -4.04 1.42
C ILE A 87 14.62 -4.29 -0.08
N SER A 88 13.36 -4.43 -0.49
CA SER A 88 13.05 -4.56 -1.90
C SER A 88 13.43 -3.28 -2.67
N TYR A 89 13.85 -3.45 -3.92
CA TYR A 89 14.18 -2.33 -4.81
C TYR A 89 13.05 -1.29 -4.88
N ASN A 90 11.79 -1.75 -4.98
CA ASN A 90 10.63 -0.85 -5.00
C ASN A 90 10.46 -0.04 -3.71
N THR A 91 10.90 -0.56 -2.56
CA THR A 91 10.90 0.19 -1.30
C THR A 91 11.99 1.25 -1.31
N ALA A 92 13.22 0.91 -1.72
CA ALA A 92 14.32 1.87 -1.86
C ALA A 92 14.01 2.96 -2.90
N LYS A 93 13.38 2.58 -4.03
CA LYS A 93 13.00 3.49 -5.12
C LYS A 93 12.07 4.62 -4.67
N LYS A 94 11.27 4.41 -3.61
CA LYS A 94 10.43 5.47 -3.00
C LYS A 94 11.27 6.60 -2.37
N TYR A 95 12.55 6.35 -2.11
CA TYR A 95 13.50 7.31 -1.56
C TYR A 95 14.58 7.70 -2.58
N LYS A 96 14.32 7.50 -3.89
CA LYS A 96 15.31 7.75 -4.96
C LYS A 96 15.92 9.16 -4.90
N ASP A 97 15.10 10.19 -4.63
CA ASP A 97 15.56 11.57 -4.68
C ASP A 97 16.53 11.85 -3.53
N PHE A 98 16.28 11.25 -2.36
CA PHE A 98 17.21 11.27 -1.24
C PHE A 98 18.51 10.52 -1.59
N ILE A 99 18.41 9.32 -2.16
CA ILE A 99 19.58 8.46 -2.47
C ILE A 99 20.47 9.08 -3.55
N LEU A 100 19.90 9.69 -4.59
CA LEU A 100 20.65 10.27 -5.72
C LEU A 100 21.30 11.62 -5.38
N ALA A 101 20.90 12.24 -4.28
CA ALA A 101 21.49 13.50 -3.80
C ALA A 101 22.72 13.29 -2.89
N GLN A 102 23.21 12.05 -2.74
CA GLN A 102 24.25 11.68 -1.76
C GLN A 102 25.67 11.70 -2.31
#